data_AF-A0AAX2ERA4-F1
#
_entry.id   AF-A0AAX2ERA4-F1
#
_cell.length_a   1.000
_cell.length_b   1.000
_cell.length_c   1.000
_cell.angle_alpha   90.00
_cell.angle_beta   90.00
_cell.angle_gamma   90.00
#
_symmetry.space_group_name_H-M   'P 1'
#
loop_
_entity.id
_entity.type
_entity.pdbx_description
1 polymer ?
#
loop_
_entity_poly.entity_id
_entity_poly.type
_entity_poly.pdbx_seq_one_letter_code
_entity_poly.pdbx_strand_id
1 'polypeptide(L)'
;MRVSSAWAGQGFGGVQIPRVGDEVVIDFINGDPDRPIITGRVYNEASMPPWALPAAATQMGFLSRSKDGSVDNANALRFEDKAGEEQVWIQAERNMDVQVKNDASRSIGSNHSHYVRKNELYRVEANQTQAVKGGMEILTGKGKLDAVVEQYILASGTQLRLVSGESAIELNANGKINLIGKSFNFFVEEDGHITTGGKLHLNAAGTKAPTTAPGSGHKGDIDAAVQAKFSPQGGVKRAAPVAAAPAYTQKSTAKYQAPPPLKGDYVYKNDPTSSQIMPFDENTLNQINKSPTLQAQLKELKQKDWAIQPGSAGGGSYASGENKLIVIDPEHMADANETVQTLAHEAGHAMYPVTPDLSSRENYINSQLMDEGGATLNNIKIQREILGNGGNDIGIAAGSDATEAVYNQTYDKMINGEISRNSAAQSIGKVIGKYETASGTNQNYNDYYGSYYDQ
;
A
#
# COMPACT_ATOMS: atom_id res chain seq x y z
N MET A 1 32.93 34.22 -3.15
CA MET A 1 34.09 33.59 -2.48
C MET A 1 34.15 32.11 -2.87
N ARG A 2 35.35 31.53 -3.04
CA ARG A 2 35.53 30.10 -3.37
C ARG A 2 35.48 29.21 -2.13
N VAL A 3 35.17 27.92 -2.31
CA VAL A 3 35.09 26.91 -1.24
C VAL A 3 36.01 25.74 -1.57
N SER A 4 36.79 25.29 -0.60
CA SER A 4 37.58 24.06 -0.67
C SER A 4 36.68 22.83 -0.69
N SER A 5 37.05 21.82 -1.47
CA SER A 5 36.35 20.53 -1.54
C SER A 5 37.31 19.40 -1.20
N ALA A 6 36.82 18.34 -0.56
CA ALA A 6 37.62 17.16 -0.23
C ALA A 6 38.19 16.45 -1.48
N TRP A 7 37.50 16.55 -2.63
CA TRP A 7 37.97 16.05 -3.92
C TRP A 7 37.43 16.92 -5.06
N ALA A 8 38.31 17.54 -5.86
CA ALA A 8 37.94 18.36 -7.00
C ALA A 8 38.83 18.05 -8.22
N GLY A 9 38.20 17.65 -9.33
CA GLY A 9 38.86 17.38 -10.62
C GLY A 9 38.11 18.02 -11.80
N GLN A 10 38.58 17.77 -13.03
CA GLN A 10 38.00 18.33 -14.27
C GLN A 10 36.64 17.69 -14.59
N GLY A 11 35.57 18.10 -13.90
CA GLY A 11 34.21 17.59 -14.07
C GLY A 11 33.83 16.44 -13.13
N PHE A 12 34.69 16.10 -12.15
CA PHE A 12 34.47 15.02 -11.18
C PHE A 12 34.84 15.48 -9.77
N GLY A 13 34.28 14.85 -8.74
CA GLY A 13 34.66 15.07 -7.35
C GLY A 13 33.48 15.09 -6.38
N GLY A 14 33.75 15.50 -5.15
CA GLY A 14 32.76 15.73 -4.12
C GLY A 14 32.41 17.21 -4.00
N VAL A 15 31.12 17.53 -3.97
CA VAL A 15 30.63 18.90 -3.80
C VAL A 15 29.64 18.94 -2.65
N GLN A 16 30.00 19.70 -1.61
CA GLN A 16 29.10 20.08 -0.54
C GLN A 16 29.16 21.60 -0.43
N ILE A 17 28.04 22.29 -0.62
CA ILE A 17 27.99 23.76 -0.59
C ILE A 17 27.58 24.22 0.82
N PRO A 18 28.24 25.24 1.43
CA PRO A 18 27.79 25.81 2.70
C PRO A 18 26.39 26.40 2.56
N ARG A 19 25.53 26.14 3.54
CA ARG A 19 24.21 26.78 3.62
C ARG A 19 24.32 28.10 4.37
N VAL A 20 23.35 28.99 4.15
CA VAL A 20 23.23 30.21 4.96
C VAL A 20 23.02 29.80 6.42
N GLY A 21 23.85 30.34 7.31
CA GLY A 21 23.88 30.00 8.73
C GLY A 21 24.97 28.99 9.12
N ASP A 22 25.57 28.28 8.16
CA ASP A 22 26.72 27.41 8.45
C ASP A 22 27.94 28.25 8.87
N GLU A 23 28.64 27.82 9.91
CA GLU A 23 29.94 28.38 10.27
C GLU A 23 31.04 27.82 9.35
N VAL A 24 31.84 28.73 8.78
CA VAL A 24 32.91 28.41 7.82
C VAL A 24 34.24 28.98 8.28
N VAL A 25 35.33 28.27 7.98
CA VAL A 25 36.70 28.74 8.20
C VAL A 25 37.17 29.46 6.93
N ILE A 26 37.53 30.72 7.04
CA ILE A 26 38.03 31.55 5.93
C ILE A 26 39.55 31.72 6.09
N ASP A 27 40.28 31.43 5.02
CA ASP A 27 41.68 31.77 4.83
C ASP A 27 41.82 32.86 3.76
N PHE A 28 42.97 33.53 3.73
CA PHE A 28 43.26 34.62 2.81
C PHE A 28 44.51 34.28 2.01
N ILE A 29 44.40 34.25 0.67
CA ILE A 29 45.50 33.82 -0.20
C ILE A 29 46.69 34.78 -0.02
N ASN A 30 47.83 34.28 0.45
CA ASN A 30 49.01 35.06 0.83
C ASN A 30 48.76 36.10 1.95
N GLY A 31 47.71 35.92 2.76
CA GLY A 31 47.32 36.86 3.81
C GLY A 31 46.62 38.13 3.30
N ASP A 32 46.24 38.18 2.02
CA ASP A 32 45.56 39.34 1.41
C ASP A 32 44.05 39.35 1.77
N PRO A 33 43.57 40.32 2.57
CA PRO A 33 42.17 40.39 3.01
C PRO A 33 41.16 40.51 1.86
N ASP A 34 41.59 40.97 0.68
CA ASP A 34 40.74 41.10 -0.50
C ASP A 34 40.63 39.79 -1.30
N ARG A 35 41.32 38.72 -0.87
CA ARG A 35 41.35 37.41 -1.56
C ARG A 35 40.95 36.25 -0.64
N PRO A 36 39.73 36.25 -0.07
CA PRO A 36 39.29 35.22 0.85
C PRO A 36 38.92 33.90 0.13
N ILE A 37 39.11 32.79 0.83
CA ILE A 37 38.72 31.43 0.43
C ILE A 37 38.24 30.63 1.64
N ILE A 38 37.14 29.89 1.51
CA ILE A 38 36.67 28.99 2.57
C ILE A 38 37.51 27.69 2.53
N THR A 39 38.13 27.32 3.64
CA THR A 39 39.00 26.13 3.75
C THR A 39 38.42 25.01 4.60
N GLY A 40 37.39 25.28 5.39
CA GLY A 40 36.77 24.28 6.26
C GLY A 40 35.41 24.70 6.81
N ARG A 41 34.83 23.81 7.62
CA ARG A 41 33.60 24.04 8.39
C ARG A 41 33.75 23.45 9.77
N VAL A 42 33.03 24.01 10.70
CA VAL A 42 33.02 23.56 12.10
C VAL A 42 31.59 23.49 12.61
N TYR A 43 31.35 22.57 13.53
CA TYR A 43 30.14 22.56 14.34
C TYR A 43 30.29 23.53 15.51
N ASN A 44 29.17 24.07 15.98
CA ASN A 44 29.10 24.98 17.13
C ASN A 44 27.82 24.71 17.93
N GLU A 45 27.54 25.48 18.98
CA GLU A 45 26.36 25.29 19.83
C GLU A 45 25.03 25.44 19.06
N ALA A 46 24.97 26.32 18.07
CA ALA A 46 23.79 26.52 17.23
C ALA A 46 23.65 25.47 16.11
N SER A 47 24.73 24.76 15.78
CA SER A 47 24.83 23.76 14.72
C SER A 47 25.66 22.58 15.21
N MET A 48 25.04 21.72 16.01
CA MET A 48 25.68 20.53 16.56
C MET A 48 25.87 19.42 15.51
N PRO A 49 26.83 18.50 15.71
CA PRO A 49 27.00 17.33 14.85
C PRO A 49 25.72 16.49 14.73
N PRO A 50 25.53 15.76 13.61
CA PRO A 50 24.31 14.98 13.35
C PRO A 50 24.13 13.78 14.30
N TRP A 51 25.19 13.33 14.97
CA TRP A 51 25.14 12.26 15.96
C TRP A 51 25.48 12.81 17.35
N ALA A 52 24.76 12.34 18.36
CA ALA A 52 24.88 12.83 19.73
C ALA A 52 26.24 12.46 20.34
N LEU A 53 27.18 13.39 20.35
CA LEU A 53 28.49 13.21 20.96
C LEU A 53 28.45 13.53 22.47
N PRO A 54 29.25 12.81 23.30
CA PRO A 54 30.21 11.77 22.93
C PRO A 54 29.59 10.36 22.79
N ALA A 55 28.29 10.19 23.05
CA ALA A 55 27.66 8.87 23.10
C ALA A 55 27.76 8.09 21.77
N ALA A 56 27.74 8.79 20.64
CA ALA A 56 27.86 8.23 19.29
C ALA A 56 29.27 8.37 18.69
N ALA A 57 30.32 8.32 19.52
CA ALA A 57 31.71 8.51 19.06
C ALA A 57 32.21 7.47 18.04
N THR A 58 31.56 6.30 17.94
CA THR A 58 31.86 5.25 16.97
C THR A 58 31.06 5.38 15.66
N GLN A 59 30.20 6.39 15.55
CA GLN A 59 29.41 6.65 14.34
C GLN A 59 30.09 7.66 13.43
N MET A 60 30.07 7.39 12.13
CA MET A 60 30.56 8.29 11.10
C MET A 60 29.75 8.19 9.82
N GLY A 61 29.92 9.14 8.90
CA GLY A 61 29.27 9.12 7.60
C GLY A 61 28.83 10.48 7.06
N PHE A 62 27.78 10.46 6.25
CA PHE A 62 27.20 11.64 5.62
C PHE A 62 25.71 11.69 5.94
N LEU A 63 25.25 12.83 6.47
CA LEU A 63 23.83 13.14 6.63
C LEU A 63 23.54 14.44 5.88
N SER A 64 22.69 14.35 4.88
CA SER A 64 22.16 15.52 4.17
C SER A 64 20.82 15.93 4.76
N ARG A 65 20.34 17.11 4.35
CA ARG A 65 19.00 17.60 4.69
C ARG A 65 18.34 18.08 3.42
N SER A 66 17.06 17.81 3.20
CA SER A 66 16.29 18.47 2.15
C SER A 66 16.45 19.99 2.29
N LYS A 67 16.50 20.71 1.16
CA LYS A 67 16.58 22.16 1.23
C LYS A 67 15.30 22.66 1.91
N ASP A 68 15.46 23.51 2.92
CA ASP A 68 14.36 24.04 3.75
C ASP A 68 13.58 22.99 4.59
N GLY A 69 14.07 21.74 4.63
CA GLY A 69 13.48 20.66 5.44
C GLY A 69 14.00 20.59 6.89
N SER A 70 13.46 19.65 7.66
CA SER A 70 13.91 19.31 9.01
C SER A 70 14.98 18.20 8.98
N VAL A 71 15.49 17.82 10.15
CA VAL A 71 16.40 16.68 10.30
C VAL A 71 15.78 15.34 9.87
N ASP A 72 14.44 15.26 9.84
CA ASP A 72 13.71 14.06 9.42
C ASP A 72 13.70 13.90 7.90
N ASN A 73 13.96 14.97 7.15
CA ASN A 73 14.02 14.95 5.69
C ASN A 73 15.45 14.82 5.20
N ALA A 74 15.98 13.59 5.15
CA ALA A 74 17.41 13.36 5.02
C ALA A 74 17.76 12.14 4.16
N ASN A 75 18.81 12.30 3.34
CA ASN A 75 19.56 11.16 2.81
C ASN A 75 20.77 10.91 3.70
N ALA A 76 21.05 9.64 3.99
CA ALA A 76 22.11 9.24 4.89
C ALA A 76 22.92 8.06 4.37
N LEU A 77 24.23 8.10 4.64
CA LEU A 77 25.12 6.95 4.64
C LEU A 77 25.86 6.97 5.98
N ARG A 78 25.57 6.03 6.87
CA ARG A 78 26.19 5.94 8.20
C ARG A 78 26.89 4.59 8.39
N PHE A 79 28.06 4.66 9.00
CA PHE A 79 28.82 3.53 9.50
C PHE A 79 28.82 3.58 11.03
N GLU A 80 28.52 2.45 11.66
CA GLU A 80 28.67 2.21 13.10
C GLU A 80 29.78 1.17 13.29
N ASP A 81 30.84 1.57 14.00
CA ASP A 81 32.03 0.73 14.23
C ASP A 81 32.09 0.16 15.66
N LYS A 82 30.99 0.23 16.41
CA LYS A 82 30.90 -0.43 17.72
C LYS A 82 30.97 -1.95 17.55
N ALA A 83 32.00 -2.56 18.15
CA ALA A 83 32.27 -3.99 18.05
C ALA A 83 31.07 -4.85 18.45
N GLY A 84 30.67 -5.77 17.58
CA GLY A 84 29.52 -6.67 17.75
C GLY A 84 28.15 -6.03 17.47
N GLU A 85 28.11 -4.74 17.13
CA GLU A 85 26.93 -3.97 16.76
C GLU A 85 27.16 -3.20 15.44
N GLU A 86 28.10 -3.64 14.62
CA GLU A 86 28.50 -2.95 13.41
C GLU A 86 27.32 -2.82 12.43
N GLN A 87 27.20 -1.65 11.81
CA GLN A 87 26.10 -1.39 10.88
C GLN A 87 26.50 -0.41 9.79
N VAL A 88 26.13 -0.77 8.55
CA VAL A 88 25.98 0.20 7.46
C VAL A 88 24.50 0.52 7.32
N TRP A 89 24.16 1.80 7.40
CA TRP A 89 22.81 2.29 7.21
C TRP A 89 22.77 3.25 6.02
N ILE A 90 21.92 2.94 5.06
CA ILE A 90 21.66 3.76 3.88
C ILE A 90 20.18 4.17 3.95
N GLN A 91 19.94 5.47 3.92
CA GLN A 91 18.60 6.05 3.80
C GLN A 91 18.56 6.95 2.58
N ALA A 92 17.55 6.74 1.74
CA ALA A 92 17.12 7.71 0.75
C ALA A 92 15.82 8.35 1.26
N GLU A 93 15.75 9.68 1.23
CA GLU A 93 14.55 10.43 1.62
C GLU A 93 13.37 10.13 0.70
N ARG A 94 13.66 9.89 -0.58
CA ARG A 94 12.65 9.68 -1.62
C ARG A 94 13.00 8.49 -2.50
N ASN A 95 13.67 8.73 -3.63
CA ASN A 95 14.02 7.69 -4.58
C ASN A 95 15.44 7.18 -4.32
N MET A 96 15.66 5.87 -4.49
CA MET A 96 16.98 5.26 -4.54
C MET A 96 17.12 4.51 -5.86
N ASP A 97 17.91 5.05 -6.77
CA ASP A 97 18.25 4.40 -8.04
C ASP A 97 19.63 3.74 -7.94
N VAL A 98 19.70 2.46 -8.30
CA VAL A 98 20.96 1.69 -8.34
C VAL A 98 21.18 1.20 -9.76
N GLN A 99 22.22 1.72 -10.42
CA GLN A 99 22.61 1.31 -11.76
C GLN A 99 23.97 0.63 -11.74
N VAL A 100 24.01 -0.64 -12.11
CA VAL A 100 25.25 -1.43 -12.27
C VAL A 100 25.43 -1.72 -13.75
N LYS A 101 26.56 -1.31 -14.33
CA LYS A 101 26.79 -1.39 -15.79
C LYS A 101 27.25 -2.78 -16.28
N ASN A 102 27.59 -3.69 -15.37
CA ASN A 102 28.01 -5.04 -15.71
C ASN A 102 27.39 -6.03 -14.71
N ASP A 103 28.16 -6.48 -13.71
CA ASP A 103 27.73 -7.51 -12.77
C ASP A 103 27.40 -6.93 -11.40
N ALA A 104 26.24 -7.30 -10.86
CA ALA A 104 25.88 -7.06 -9.46
C ALA A 104 25.93 -8.38 -8.69
N SER A 105 26.66 -8.41 -7.58
CA SER A 105 26.69 -9.56 -6.66
C SER A 105 26.31 -9.13 -5.25
N ARG A 106 25.57 -9.98 -4.55
CA ARG A 106 25.16 -9.74 -3.16
C ARG A 106 25.24 -11.04 -2.37
N SER A 107 26.07 -11.03 -1.34
CA SER A 107 26.22 -12.16 -0.41
C SER A 107 25.78 -11.74 0.98
N ILE A 108 24.85 -12.50 1.56
CA ILE A 108 24.35 -12.26 2.92
C ILE A 108 24.74 -13.48 3.76
N GLY A 109 25.56 -13.29 4.79
CA GLY A 109 26.09 -14.38 5.62
C GLY A 109 25.08 -14.98 6.59
N SER A 110 23.92 -14.34 6.76
CA SER A 110 22.83 -14.77 7.64
C SER A 110 21.48 -14.42 6.99
N ASN A 111 20.58 -13.76 7.71
CA ASN A 111 19.23 -13.49 7.25
C ASN A 111 19.14 -12.30 6.30
N HIS A 112 18.28 -12.40 5.29
CA HIS A 112 17.87 -11.29 4.42
C HIS A 112 16.35 -11.09 4.53
N SER A 113 15.95 -9.88 4.92
CA SER A 113 14.54 -9.47 4.92
C SER A 113 14.34 -8.41 3.84
N HIS A 114 13.34 -8.63 2.98
CA HIS A 114 12.93 -7.68 1.95
C HIS A 114 11.45 -7.37 2.15
N TYR A 115 11.12 -6.08 2.26
CA TYR A 115 9.77 -5.62 2.47
C TYR A 115 9.48 -4.47 1.51
N VAL A 116 8.48 -4.67 0.66
CA VAL A 116 7.96 -3.67 -0.25
C VAL A 116 6.51 -3.45 0.13
N ARG A 117 6.19 -2.22 0.53
CA ARG A 117 4.84 -1.88 1.00
C ARG A 117 3.82 -1.76 -0.12
N LYS A 118 4.28 -1.42 -1.33
CA LYS A 118 3.46 -1.28 -2.54
C LYS A 118 3.83 -2.39 -3.53
N ASN A 119 4.23 -2.01 -4.74
CA ASN A 119 4.45 -2.93 -5.84
C ASN A 119 5.93 -3.23 -6.03
N GLU A 120 6.20 -4.47 -6.43
CA GLU A 120 7.52 -4.94 -6.82
C GLU A 120 7.44 -5.57 -8.21
N LEU A 121 8.34 -5.16 -9.10
CA LEU A 121 8.44 -5.68 -10.46
C LEU A 121 9.84 -6.25 -10.69
N TYR A 122 9.90 -7.55 -10.97
CA TYR A 122 11.11 -8.22 -11.43
C TYR A 122 11.04 -8.48 -12.93
N ARG A 123 12.06 -8.06 -13.67
CA ARG A 123 12.22 -8.33 -15.10
C ARG A 123 13.60 -8.93 -15.34
N VAL A 124 13.62 -10.09 -16.00
CA VAL A 124 14.83 -10.79 -16.39
C VAL A 124 14.66 -11.14 -17.87
N GLU A 125 15.55 -10.61 -18.73
CA GLU A 125 15.42 -10.79 -20.19
C GLU A 125 15.87 -12.17 -20.68
N ALA A 126 16.72 -12.83 -19.89
CA ALA A 126 17.22 -14.16 -20.18
C ALA A 126 16.70 -15.15 -19.11
N ASN A 127 17.60 -15.84 -18.41
CA ASN A 127 17.24 -16.91 -17.50
C ASN A 127 17.15 -16.42 -16.05
N GLN A 128 16.09 -16.81 -15.34
CA GLN A 128 15.98 -16.68 -13.89
C GLN A 128 16.06 -18.07 -13.25
N THR A 129 16.90 -18.24 -12.24
CA THR A 129 16.98 -19.46 -11.45
C THR A 129 16.85 -19.12 -9.98
N GLN A 130 15.91 -19.77 -9.29
CA GLN A 130 15.73 -19.67 -7.85
C GLN A 130 15.93 -21.06 -7.24
N ALA A 131 16.79 -21.15 -6.23
CA ALA A 131 17.07 -22.40 -5.53
C ALA A 131 16.98 -22.17 -4.02
N VAL A 132 16.21 -23.02 -3.34
CA VAL A 132 16.02 -23.01 -1.89
C VAL A 132 16.35 -24.41 -1.36
N LYS A 133 17.31 -24.53 -0.44
CA LYS A 133 17.68 -25.82 0.18
C LYS A 133 16.65 -26.29 1.22
N GLY A 134 16.00 -25.34 1.88
CA GLY A 134 14.93 -25.60 2.86
C GLY A 134 13.55 -25.62 2.22
N GLY A 135 12.51 -25.40 3.03
CA GLY A 135 11.16 -25.21 2.53
C GLY A 135 10.98 -23.87 1.82
N MET A 136 10.07 -23.83 0.85
CA MET A 136 9.59 -22.61 0.22
C MET A 136 8.09 -22.49 0.48
N GLU A 137 7.67 -21.32 0.94
CA GLU A 137 6.27 -20.98 1.16
C GLU A 137 5.95 -19.73 0.32
N ILE A 138 4.89 -19.80 -0.47
CA ILE A 138 4.37 -18.67 -1.24
C ILE A 138 2.92 -18.47 -0.81
N LEU A 139 2.63 -17.30 -0.24
CA LEU A 139 1.30 -16.91 0.20
C LEU A 139 0.85 -15.71 -0.60
N THR A 140 -0.35 -15.78 -1.18
CA THR A 140 -0.96 -14.68 -1.92
C THR A 140 -2.32 -14.39 -1.31
N GLY A 141 -2.57 -13.13 -0.92
CA GLY A 141 -3.87 -12.70 -0.40
C GLY A 141 -4.96 -12.60 -1.46
N LYS A 142 -4.56 -12.56 -2.74
CA LYS A 142 -5.43 -12.51 -3.92
C LYS A 142 -5.06 -13.65 -4.89
N GLY A 143 -5.37 -13.48 -6.18
CA GLY A 143 -5.04 -14.44 -7.23
C GLY A 143 -3.54 -14.59 -7.49
N LYS A 144 -3.19 -15.71 -8.13
CA LYS A 144 -1.87 -16.00 -8.68
C LYS A 144 -2.04 -16.49 -10.12
N LEU A 145 -1.32 -15.89 -11.05
CA LEU A 145 -1.28 -16.29 -12.46
C LEU A 145 0.14 -16.71 -12.84
N ASP A 146 0.28 -17.94 -13.29
CA ASP A 146 1.49 -18.42 -13.95
C ASP A 146 1.13 -18.67 -15.42
N ALA A 147 1.65 -17.85 -16.32
CA ALA A 147 1.44 -17.96 -17.76
C ALA A 147 2.78 -18.26 -18.44
N VAL A 148 2.86 -19.43 -19.08
CA VAL A 148 4.08 -19.93 -19.72
C VAL A 148 3.76 -20.23 -21.18
N VAL A 149 4.59 -19.74 -22.09
CA VAL A 149 4.39 -19.91 -23.54
C VAL A 149 4.60 -21.37 -23.98
N GLU A 150 5.62 -22.01 -23.43
CA GLU A 150 5.98 -23.39 -23.75
C GLU A 150 5.55 -24.34 -22.63
N GLN A 151 6.51 -25.02 -21.98
CA GLN A 151 6.22 -26.05 -21.00
C GLN A 151 6.11 -25.49 -19.58
N TYR A 152 5.01 -25.81 -18.89
CA TYR A 152 4.87 -25.58 -17.45
C TYR A 152 4.94 -26.89 -16.67
N ILE A 153 6.05 -27.15 -15.99
CA ILE A 153 6.28 -28.40 -15.25
C ILE A 153 6.15 -28.13 -13.75
N LEU A 154 5.21 -28.82 -13.11
CA LEU A 154 5.15 -28.97 -11.66
C LEU A 154 5.57 -30.40 -11.30
N ALA A 155 6.67 -30.55 -10.57
CA ALA A 155 7.22 -31.85 -10.21
C ALA A 155 7.37 -31.97 -8.70
N SER A 156 7.04 -33.16 -8.17
CA SER A 156 7.25 -33.52 -6.77
C SER A 156 7.76 -34.96 -6.68
N GLY A 157 8.74 -35.21 -5.81
CA GLY A 157 9.31 -36.54 -5.61
C GLY A 157 8.45 -37.48 -4.75
N THR A 158 7.50 -36.94 -3.99
CA THR A 158 6.69 -37.72 -3.02
C THR A 158 5.20 -37.59 -3.27
N GLN A 159 4.70 -36.36 -3.31
CA GLN A 159 3.29 -36.05 -3.55
C GLN A 159 3.14 -34.68 -4.19
N LEU A 160 2.35 -34.59 -5.26
CA LEU A 160 1.82 -33.33 -5.78
C LEU A 160 0.35 -33.23 -5.39
N ARG A 161 -0.03 -32.17 -4.68
CA ARG A 161 -1.37 -31.99 -4.15
C ARG A 161 -1.92 -30.61 -4.51
N LEU A 162 -3.07 -30.60 -5.17
CA LEU A 162 -3.81 -29.39 -5.54
C LEU A 162 -5.10 -29.36 -4.73
N VAL A 163 -5.39 -28.26 -4.04
CA VAL A 163 -6.54 -28.16 -3.13
C VAL A 163 -7.29 -26.85 -3.34
N SER A 164 -8.62 -26.91 -3.23
CA SER A 164 -9.48 -25.73 -3.25
C SER A 164 -10.79 -26.04 -2.54
N GLY A 165 -10.97 -25.47 -1.34
CA GLY A 165 -12.18 -25.67 -0.55
C GLY A 165 -12.49 -27.16 -0.35
N GLU A 166 -13.63 -27.60 -0.86
CA GLU A 166 -14.11 -28.99 -0.74
C GLU A 166 -13.60 -29.93 -1.85
N SER A 167 -12.64 -29.49 -2.67
CA SER A 167 -12.03 -30.27 -3.76
C SER A 167 -10.53 -30.49 -3.54
N ALA A 168 -10.03 -31.65 -3.96
CA ALA A 168 -8.60 -31.94 -3.98
C ALA A 168 -8.22 -32.95 -5.08
N ILE A 169 -7.01 -32.78 -5.61
CA ILE A 169 -6.32 -33.71 -6.52
C ILE A 169 -4.99 -34.08 -5.89
N GLU A 170 -4.66 -35.36 -5.86
CA GLU A 170 -3.35 -35.86 -5.40
C GLU A 170 -2.72 -36.82 -6.41
N LEU A 171 -1.46 -36.59 -6.71
CA LEU A 171 -0.57 -37.51 -7.43
C LEU A 171 0.49 -38.00 -6.45
N ASN A 172 0.55 -39.31 -6.22
CA ASN A 172 1.47 -39.92 -5.26
C ASN A 172 2.60 -40.66 -5.97
N ALA A 173 3.79 -40.71 -5.35
CA ALA A 173 4.97 -41.38 -5.91
C ALA A 173 4.76 -42.89 -6.22
N ASN A 174 3.78 -43.54 -5.58
CA ASN A 174 3.41 -44.93 -5.86
C ASN A 174 2.44 -45.10 -7.05
N GLY A 175 2.16 -44.02 -7.80
CA GLY A 175 1.25 -44.01 -8.96
C GLY A 175 -0.23 -43.88 -8.60
N LYS A 176 -0.60 -43.78 -7.31
CA LYS A 176 -2.00 -43.59 -6.91
C LYS A 176 -2.44 -42.15 -7.17
N ILE A 177 -3.56 -42.02 -7.89
CA ILE A 177 -4.21 -40.73 -8.20
C ILE A 177 -5.55 -40.65 -7.45
N ASN A 178 -5.76 -39.57 -6.71
CA ASN A 178 -7.00 -39.33 -5.97
C ASN A 178 -7.66 -38.04 -6.44
N LEU A 179 -8.97 -38.09 -6.73
CA LEU A 179 -9.80 -36.92 -7.02
C LEU A 179 -11.00 -36.96 -6.06
N ILE A 180 -11.22 -35.87 -5.31
CA ILE A 180 -12.36 -35.72 -4.39
C ILE A 180 -13.03 -34.37 -4.61
N GLY A 181 -14.37 -34.34 -4.54
CA GLY A 181 -15.20 -33.15 -4.69
C GLY A 181 -16.68 -33.48 -4.53
N LYS A 182 -17.56 -32.47 -4.67
CA LYS A 182 -19.03 -32.64 -4.58
C LYS A 182 -19.66 -33.14 -5.88
N SER A 183 -19.13 -32.70 -7.01
CA SER A 183 -19.51 -33.10 -8.36
C SER A 183 -18.29 -32.99 -9.27
N PHE A 184 -18.33 -33.66 -10.42
CA PHE A 184 -17.32 -33.52 -11.47
C PHE A 184 -18.00 -33.58 -12.83
N ASN A 185 -17.38 -32.96 -13.83
CA ASN A 185 -17.80 -33.01 -15.22
C ASN A 185 -16.57 -33.21 -16.09
N PHE A 186 -16.57 -34.24 -16.94
CA PHE A 186 -15.58 -34.44 -17.98
C PHE A 186 -16.30 -34.33 -19.33
N PHE A 187 -15.86 -33.38 -20.15
CA PHE A 187 -16.37 -33.15 -21.49
C PHE A 187 -15.20 -33.21 -22.47
N VAL A 188 -15.33 -34.03 -23.50
CA VAL A 188 -14.36 -34.17 -24.59
C VAL A 188 -15.13 -34.12 -25.91
N GLU A 189 -14.59 -33.44 -26.91
CA GLU A 189 -15.22 -33.32 -28.24
C GLU A 189 -15.02 -34.59 -29.10
N GLU A 190 -13.97 -35.35 -28.82
CA GLU A 190 -13.61 -36.60 -29.48
C GLU A 190 -13.72 -37.79 -28.49
N ASP A 191 -12.88 -38.81 -28.66
CA ASP A 191 -12.96 -40.05 -27.88
C ASP A 191 -12.38 -39.89 -26.46
N GLY A 192 -13.14 -40.37 -25.48
CA GLY A 192 -12.69 -40.56 -24.10
C GLY A 192 -12.35 -42.03 -23.81
N HIS A 193 -11.09 -42.33 -23.50
CA HIS A 193 -10.66 -43.70 -23.17
C HIS A 193 -10.42 -43.89 -21.67
N ILE A 194 -11.09 -44.89 -21.08
CA ILE A 194 -10.81 -45.37 -19.72
C ILE A 194 -10.36 -46.83 -19.83
N THR A 195 -9.10 -47.11 -19.52
CA THR A 195 -8.52 -48.46 -19.63
C THR A 195 -7.79 -48.81 -18.34
N THR A 196 -8.04 -50.02 -17.83
CA THR A 196 -7.37 -50.54 -16.64
C THR A 196 -6.79 -51.92 -16.94
N GLY A 197 -5.56 -52.18 -16.49
CA GLY A 197 -5.01 -53.55 -16.49
C GLY A 197 -5.68 -54.47 -15.45
N GLY A 198 -6.42 -53.90 -14.51
CA GLY A 198 -7.22 -54.60 -13.49
C GLY A 198 -8.72 -54.37 -13.66
N LYS A 199 -9.47 -54.40 -12.55
CA LYS A 199 -10.92 -54.14 -12.53
C LYS A 199 -11.24 -52.64 -12.57
N LEU A 200 -12.31 -52.29 -13.29
CA LEU A 200 -12.95 -50.98 -13.20
C LEU A 200 -14.18 -51.05 -12.29
N HIS A 201 -14.17 -50.27 -11.21
CA HIS A 201 -15.29 -50.17 -10.28
C HIS A 201 -16.06 -48.87 -10.50
N LEU A 202 -17.37 -48.98 -10.78
CA LEU A 202 -18.29 -47.86 -10.87
C LEU A 202 -19.32 -47.99 -9.74
N ASN A 203 -19.34 -47.00 -8.84
CA ASN A 203 -20.24 -46.96 -7.68
C ASN A 203 -20.15 -48.20 -6.77
N ALA A 204 -18.94 -48.73 -6.55
CA ALA A 204 -18.74 -49.88 -5.67
C ALA A 204 -19.12 -49.56 -4.21
N ALA A 205 -19.95 -50.41 -3.60
CA ALA A 205 -20.41 -50.20 -2.23
C ALA A 205 -19.25 -50.24 -1.22
N GLY A 206 -19.31 -49.37 -0.21
CA GLY A 206 -18.36 -49.33 0.89
C GLY A 206 -17.01 -48.65 0.59
N THR A 207 -16.81 -48.12 -0.62
CA THR A 207 -15.59 -47.35 -0.94
C THR A 207 -15.60 -46.00 -0.22
N LYS A 208 -14.53 -45.71 0.52
CA LYS A 208 -14.27 -44.39 1.12
C LYS A 208 -13.19 -43.67 0.32
N ALA A 209 -13.29 -42.35 0.24
CA ALA A 209 -12.23 -41.55 -0.36
C ALA A 209 -10.92 -41.72 0.44
N PRO A 210 -9.78 -41.97 -0.23
CA PRO A 210 -8.49 -42.19 0.42
C PRO A 210 -7.81 -40.91 0.91
N THR A 211 -8.38 -39.75 0.61
CA THR A 211 -7.92 -38.41 1.00
C THR A 211 -9.12 -37.54 1.36
N THR A 212 -8.87 -36.44 2.06
CA THR A 212 -9.84 -35.38 2.32
C THR A 212 -9.49 -34.13 1.52
N ALA A 213 -10.48 -33.30 1.24
CA ALA A 213 -10.27 -31.90 0.85
C ALA A 213 -10.11 -31.04 2.12
N PRO A 214 -9.48 -29.86 2.05
CA PRO A 214 -9.31 -29.00 3.23
C PRO A 214 -10.63 -28.44 3.79
N GLY A 215 -11.69 -28.39 2.98
CA GLY A 215 -13.03 -27.97 3.38
C GLY A 215 -13.32 -26.50 3.07
N SER A 216 -14.57 -26.07 3.26
CA SER A 216 -15.03 -24.72 2.92
C SER A 216 -14.29 -23.59 3.66
N GLY A 217 -13.66 -23.89 4.79
CA GLY A 217 -12.86 -22.95 5.58
C GLY A 217 -11.48 -22.61 4.98
N HIS A 218 -11.02 -23.36 3.97
CA HIS A 218 -9.63 -23.27 3.50
C HIS A 218 -9.21 -21.87 3.01
N LYS A 219 -10.13 -21.12 2.39
CA LYS A 219 -9.87 -19.72 2.01
C LYS A 219 -9.53 -18.86 3.22
N GLY A 220 -10.26 -19.04 4.33
CA GLY A 220 -10.01 -18.33 5.58
C GLY A 220 -8.68 -18.71 6.20
N ASP A 221 -8.29 -19.98 6.12
CA ASP A 221 -6.97 -20.44 6.61
C ASP A 221 -5.82 -19.78 5.85
N ILE A 222 -5.92 -19.70 4.51
CA ILE A 222 -4.91 -19.04 3.67
C ILE A 222 -4.87 -17.54 3.94
N ASP A 223 -6.04 -16.88 4.01
CA ASP A 223 -6.11 -15.45 4.30
C ASP A 223 -5.49 -15.15 5.68
N ALA A 224 -5.80 -15.94 6.71
CA ALA A 224 -5.18 -15.80 8.02
C ALA A 224 -3.65 -15.98 7.96
N ALA A 225 -3.15 -16.95 7.18
CA ALA A 225 -1.71 -17.16 7.00
C ALA A 225 -1.04 -15.99 6.28
N VAL A 226 -1.69 -15.41 5.26
CA VAL A 226 -1.22 -14.19 4.57
C VAL A 226 -1.17 -13.03 5.55
N GLN A 227 -2.28 -12.73 6.25
CA GLN A 227 -2.37 -11.63 7.20
C GLN A 227 -1.33 -11.76 8.31
N ALA A 228 -1.00 -12.98 8.76
CA ALA A 228 0.04 -13.21 9.74
C ALA A 228 1.45 -12.79 9.28
N LYS A 229 1.72 -12.70 7.97
CA LYS A 229 3.00 -12.20 7.41
C LYS A 229 3.08 -10.68 7.38
N PHE A 230 1.95 -9.98 7.40
CA PHE A 230 1.87 -8.51 7.31
C PHE A 230 1.37 -7.85 8.60
N SER A 231 0.82 -8.63 9.52
CA SER A 231 0.54 -8.19 10.88
C SER A 231 1.85 -7.73 11.53
N PRO A 232 1.87 -6.59 12.24
CA PRO A 232 3.07 -6.13 12.93
C PRO A 232 3.50 -7.20 13.93
N GLN A 233 4.49 -8.02 13.55
CA GLN A 233 5.16 -8.91 14.46
C GLN A 233 5.76 -8.03 15.57
N GLY A 234 5.34 -8.28 16.81
CA GLY A 234 5.77 -7.53 17.98
C GLY A 234 7.27 -7.24 17.94
N GLY A 235 7.58 -5.94 18.01
CA GLY A 235 8.90 -5.32 17.97
C GLY A 235 10.11 -6.25 18.00
N VAL A 236 10.73 -6.44 16.83
CA VAL A 236 12.20 -6.50 16.80
C VAL A 236 12.67 -5.11 17.20
N LYS A 237 13.10 -4.96 18.44
CA LYS A 237 13.74 -3.75 18.97
C LYS A 237 14.95 -3.41 18.11
N ARG A 238 14.77 -2.58 17.07
CA ARG A 238 15.83 -1.66 16.68
C ARG A 238 15.88 -0.59 17.75
N ALA A 239 17.02 -0.49 18.41
CA ALA A 239 17.29 0.54 19.39
C ALA A 239 17.16 1.91 18.73
N ALA A 240 16.02 2.56 18.94
CA ALA A 240 15.90 4.00 18.86
C ALA A 240 16.12 4.57 20.28
N PRO A 241 16.66 5.79 20.42
CA PRO A 241 17.01 6.38 21.71
C PRO A 241 15.80 6.56 22.62
N VAL A 242 16.03 6.40 23.92
CA VAL A 242 15.04 6.28 25.00
C VAL A 242 14.61 7.65 25.55
N ALA A 243 13.30 7.82 25.83
CA ALA A 243 12.68 8.36 27.08
C ALA A 243 11.16 8.57 26.85
N ALA A 244 10.25 7.69 27.30
CA ALA A 244 9.52 7.59 28.60
C ALA A 244 8.46 8.70 28.83
N ALA A 245 7.19 8.52 29.26
CA ALA A 245 6.44 7.52 30.06
C ALA A 245 4.88 7.75 29.92
N PRO A 246 3.96 7.23 30.78
CA PRO A 246 3.55 5.84 31.06
C PRO A 246 2.05 5.51 30.74
N ALA A 247 1.69 4.24 30.99
CA ALA A 247 0.47 3.46 30.70
C ALA A 247 -0.92 4.01 31.09
N TYR A 248 -1.94 3.51 30.36
CA TYR A 248 -3.30 3.29 30.88
C TYR A 248 -3.78 1.86 30.57
N THR A 249 -4.24 1.15 31.60
CA THR A 249 -4.81 -0.20 31.54
C THR A 249 -6.34 -0.20 31.43
N GLN A 250 -6.81 -1.00 30.46
CA GLN A 250 -8.08 -1.75 30.29
C GLN A 250 -9.41 -1.25 30.89
N LYS A 251 -10.45 -1.29 30.05
CA LYS A 251 -11.75 -1.94 30.36
C LYS A 251 -12.46 -2.45 29.10
N SER A 252 -12.92 -3.70 29.18
CA SER A 252 -13.89 -4.35 28.28
C SER A 252 -15.30 -3.82 28.54
N THR A 253 -16.13 -3.62 27.50
CA THR A 253 -17.55 -4.04 27.48
C THR A 253 -18.24 -3.85 26.12
N ALA A 254 -19.08 -4.84 25.79
CA ALA A 254 -20.33 -4.82 25.01
C ALA A 254 -20.30 -4.94 23.47
N LYS A 255 -21.00 -6.01 23.02
CA LYS A 255 -21.37 -6.35 21.64
C LYS A 255 -22.40 -5.37 21.09
N TYR A 256 -22.23 -4.94 19.85
CA TYR A 256 -23.27 -4.27 19.07
C TYR A 256 -23.88 -5.27 18.06
N GLN A 257 -25.22 -5.34 18.04
CA GLN A 257 -25.99 -6.07 17.03
C GLN A 257 -26.26 -5.14 15.84
N ALA A 258 -25.99 -5.61 14.62
CA ALA A 258 -26.41 -4.92 13.40
C ALA A 258 -27.88 -5.23 13.04
N PRO A 259 -28.64 -4.25 12.52
CA PRO A 259 -30.04 -4.41 12.09
C PRO A 259 -30.20 -5.28 10.82
N PRO A 260 -31.41 -5.78 10.51
CA PRO A 260 -31.63 -6.77 9.45
C PRO A 260 -31.38 -6.21 8.05
N PRO A 261 -30.96 -7.07 7.09
CA PRO A 261 -30.72 -6.65 5.70
C PRO A 261 -32.02 -6.23 5.01
N LEU A 262 -31.95 -5.12 4.26
CA LEU A 262 -33.02 -4.68 3.37
C LEU A 262 -33.17 -5.68 2.20
N LYS A 263 -34.40 -6.18 2.01
CA LYS A 263 -34.79 -6.99 0.85
C LYS A 263 -35.25 -6.09 -0.29
N GLY A 264 -34.71 -6.33 -1.49
CA GLY A 264 -35.17 -5.79 -2.77
C GLY A 264 -34.12 -6.02 -3.85
N ASP A 265 -34.50 -6.62 -4.97
CA ASP A 265 -33.59 -6.95 -6.07
C ASP A 265 -33.06 -5.68 -6.76
N TYR A 266 -31.83 -5.29 -6.43
CA TYR A 266 -31.02 -4.39 -7.25
C TYR A 266 -29.62 -4.98 -7.37
N VAL A 267 -29.55 -6.15 -8.01
CA VAL A 267 -28.30 -6.62 -8.61
C VAL A 267 -28.12 -5.85 -9.91
N TYR A 268 -27.15 -4.94 -9.99
CA TYR A 268 -26.73 -4.39 -11.27
C TYR A 268 -26.23 -5.55 -12.16
N LYS A 269 -26.95 -5.82 -13.25
CA LYS A 269 -26.55 -6.77 -14.29
C LYS A 269 -26.08 -5.97 -15.51
N ASN A 270 -25.03 -6.45 -16.17
CA ASN A 270 -24.75 -6.07 -17.55
C ASN A 270 -25.91 -6.60 -18.41
N ASP A 271 -26.85 -5.73 -18.74
CA ASP A 271 -27.82 -5.97 -19.80
C ASP A 271 -27.33 -5.27 -21.07
N PRO A 272 -26.79 -6.01 -22.06
CA PRO A 272 -26.28 -5.43 -23.30
C PRO A 272 -27.37 -4.77 -24.17
N THR A 273 -28.65 -4.82 -23.77
CA THR A 273 -29.77 -4.17 -24.46
C THR A 273 -30.28 -2.90 -23.77
N SER A 274 -29.75 -2.58 -22.57
CA SER A 274 -30.07 -1.38 -21.82
C SER A 274 -28.92 -0.38 -21.93
N SER A 275 -29.21 0.90 -22.19
CA SER A 275 -28.22 1.99 -22.25
C SER A 275 -27.55 2.32 -20.90
N GLN A 276 -27.71 1.45 -19.90
CA GLN A 276 -27.27 1.64 -18.51
C GLN A 276 -26.00 0.84 -18.21
N ILE A 277 -25.00 0.94 -19.08
CA ILE A 277 -23.69 0.33 -18.85
C ILE A 277 -22.93 1.23 -17.88
N MET A 278 -22.80 0.80 -16.63
CA MET A 278 -21.68 1.25 -15.79
C MET A 278 -20.41 0.61 -16.36
N PRO A 279 -19.28 1.32 -16.47
CA PRO A 279 -18.06 0.81 -17.12
C PRO A 279 -17.31 -0.25 -16.29
N PHE A 280 -17.98 -0.88 -15.33
CA PHE A 280 -17.37 -1.75 -14.34
C PHE A 280 -17.51 -3.21 -14.72
N ASP A 281 -16.42 -3.96 -14.55
CA ASP A 281 -16.41 -5.39 -14.75
C ASP A 281 -17.17 -6.14 -13.63
N GLU A 282 -17.34 -7.45 -13.81
CA GLU A 282 -18.11 -8.28 -12.87
C GLU A 282 -17.48 -8.32 -11.46
N ASN A 283 -16.15 -8.23 -11.37
CA ASN A 283 -15.44 -8.22 -10.09
C ASN A 283 -15.70 -6.94 -9.30
N THR A 284 -15.68 -5.79 -9.99
CA THR A 284 -15.99 -4.48 -9.45
C THR A 284 -17.44 -4.41 -9.00
N LEU A 285 -18.37 -4.90 -9.83
CA LEU A 285 -19.79 -5.00 -9.46
C LEU A 285 -20.00 -5.88 -8.24
N ASN A 286 -19.27 -6.99 -8.11
CA ASN A 286 -19.36 -7.86 -6.93
C ASN A 286 -18.95 -7.09 -5.66
N GLN A 287 -17.84 -6.33 -5.68
CA GLN A 287 -17.43 -5.51 -4.54
C GLN A 287 -18.42 -4.38 -4.23
N ILE A 288 -18.95 -3.68 -5.23
CA ILE A 288 -19.98 -2.65 -5.05
C ILE A 288 -21.20 -3.24 -4.33
N ASN A 289 -21.63 -4.44 -4.72
CA ASN A 289 -22.79 -5.12 -4.15
C ASN A 289 -22.58 -5.56 -2.68
N LYS A 290 -21.36 -5.45 -2.15
CA LYS A 290 -21.04 -5.70 -0.73
C LYS A 290 -21.22 -4.47 0.15
N SER A 291 -21.47 -3.27 -0.38
CA SER A 291 -21.80 -2.09 0.43
C SER A 291 -23.20 -1.58 0.14
N PRO A 292 -24.14 -1.67 1.11
CA PRO A 292 -25.44 -1.02 1.02
C PRO A 292 -25.34 0.50 0.88
N THR A 293 -24.37 1.14 1.54
CA THR A 293 -24.14 2.58 1.43
C THR A 293 -23.74 2.96 0.01
N LEU A 294 -22.75 2.27 -0.58
CA LEU A 294 -22.32 2.57 -1.94
C LEU A 294 -23.44 2.33 -2.95
N GLN A 295 -24.19 1.23 -2.83
CA GLN A 295 -25.36 0.99 -3.70
C GLN A 295 -26.41 2.10 -3.59
N ALA A 296 -26.72 2.56 -2.37
CA ALA A 296 -27.66 3.65 -2.16
C ALA A 296 -27.15 4.98 -2.75
N GLN A 297 -25.86 5.27 -2.58
CA GLN A 297 -25.23 6.47 -3.12
C GLN A 297 -25.21 6.46 -4.64
N LEU A 298 -24.83 5.36 -5.29
CA LEU A 298 -24.83 5.24 -6.74
C LEU A 298 -26.26 5.41 -7.31
N LYS A 299 -27.27 4.90 -6.60
CA LYS A 299 -28.67 5.12 -6.96
C LYS A 299 -29.07 6.58 -6.82
N GLU A 300 -28.71 7.23 -5.72
CA GLU A 300 -29.03 8.64 -5.47
C GLU A 300 -28.32 9.58 -6.45
N LEU A 301 -27.03 9.34 -6.71
CA LEU A 301 -26.23 10.07 -7.70
C LEU A 301 -26.89 9.98 -9.08
N LYS A 302 -27.28 8.77 -9.50
CA LYS A 302 -28.03 8.59 -10.75
C LYS A 302 -29.36 9.35 -10.77
N GLN A 303 -30.12 9.35 -9.68
CA GLN A 303 -31.37 10.11 -9.57
C GLN A 303 -31.16 11.63 -9.63
N LYS A 304 -29.96 12.10 -9.26
CA LYS A 304 -29.54 13.50 -9.35
C LYS A 304 -28.86 13.84 -10.68
N ASP A 305 -28.92 12.95 -11.67
CA ASP A 305 -28.31 13.06 -12.99
C ASP A 305 -26.78 13.10 -12.98
N TRP A 306 -26.14 12.40 -12.03
CA TRP A 306 -24.69 12.21 -12.07
C TRP A 306 -24.29 11.10 -13.04
N ALA A 307 -23.20 11.33 -13.77
CA ALA A 307 -22.53 10.34 -14.60
C ALA A 307 -21.23 9.84 -13.95
N ILE A 308 -20.82 8.62 -14.29
CA ILE A 308 -19.55 8.01 -13.88
C ILE A 308 -18.88 7.48 -15.15
N GLN A 309 -17.65 7.91 -15.43
CA GLN A 309 -16.93 7.49 -16.65
C GLN A 309 -15.42 7.40 -16.45
N PRO A 310 -14.71 6.59 -17.26
CA PRO A 310 -13.26 6.67 -17.34
C PRO A 310 -12.79 8.03 -17.87
N GLY A 311 -11.72 8.56 -17.29
CA GLY A 311 -10.99 9.73 -17.78
C GLY A 311 -9.90 9.39 -18.79
N SER A 312 -9.00 10.34 -19.05
CA SER A 312 -7.73 10.07 -19.72
C SER A 312 -6.77 9.38 -18.76
N ALA A 313 -6.01 8.38 -19.23
CA ALA A 313 -5.00 7.72 -18.41
C ALA A 313 -3.96 8.72 -17.87
N GLY A 314 -3.74 8.69 -16.55
CA GLY A 314 -2.86 9.63 -15.83
C GLY A 314 -3.46 11.02 -15.58
N GLY A 315 -4.75 11.20 -15.86
CA GLY A 315 -5.49 12.45 -15.65
C GLY A 315 -6.04 12.64 -14.23
N GLY A 316 -5.94 11.62 -13.37
CA GLY A 316 -6.47 11.62 -12.03
C GLY A 316 -7.96 11.26 -11.96
N SER A 317 -8.44 10.97 -10.74
CA SER A 317 -9.85 10.72 -10.43
C SER A 317 -10.40 11.90 -9.65
N TYR A 318 -11.65 12.29 -9.93
CA TYR A 318 -12.27 13.45 -9.29
C TYR A 318 -13.80 13.44 -9.45
N ALA A 319 -14.49 14.08 -8.52
CA ALA A 319 -15.89 14.45 -8.63
C ALA A 319 -16.05 15.93 -9.01
N SER A 320 -16.77 16.21 -10.10
CA SER A 320 -17.15 17.55 -10.53
C SER A 320 -18.61 17.81 -10.19
N GLY A 321 -18.85 18.64 -9.15
CA GLY A 321 -20.20 19.04 -8.76
C GLY A 321 -20.94 19.86 -9.82
N GLU A 322 -20.23 20.71 -10.56
CA GLU A 322 -20.78 21.53 -11.64
C GLU A 322 -21.28 20.68 -12.82
N ASN A 323 -20.47 19.71 -13.25
CA ASN A 323 -20.80 18.83 -14.37
C ASN A 323 -21.59 17.59 -13.96
N LYS A 324 -21.84 17.42 -12.64
CA LYS A 324 -22.42 16.20 -12.05
C LYS A 324 -21.73 14.95 -12.59
N LEU A 325 -20.42 14.90 -12.46
CA LEU A 325 -19.61 13.88 -13.11
C LEU A 325 -18.57 13.34 -12.13
N ILE A 326 -18.50 12.02 -11.98
CA ILE A 326 -17.34 11.33 -11.39
C ILE A 326 -16.49 10.79 -12.53
N VAL A 327 -15.22 11.19 -12.54
CA VAL A 327 -14.21 10.68 -13.45
C VAL A 327 -13.29 9.76 -12.66
N ILE A 328 -13.09 8.54 -13.17
CA ILE A 328 -12.12 7.58 -12.62
C ILE A 328 -10.98 7.46 -13.61
N ASP A 329 -9.75 7.60 -13.14
CA ASP A 329 -8.57 7.38 -13.97
C ASP A 329 -8.54 5.91 -14.42
N PRO A 330 -8.35 5.61 -15.72
CA PRO A 330 -8.15 4.25 -16.19
C PRO A 330 -7.11 3.44 -15.40
N GLU A 331 -6.09 4.08 -14.83
CA GLU A 331 -5.11 3.41 -13.96
C GLU A 331 -5.75 2.84 -12.67
N HIS A 332 -6.74 3.52 -12.10
CA HIS A 332 -7.49 3.06 -10.92
C HIS A 332 -8.63 2.11 -11.29
N MET A 333 -8.86 1.84 -12.58
CA MET A 333 -9.89 0.90 -13.06
C MET A 333 -9.34 -0.51 -13.34
N ALA A 334 -8.03 -0.74 -13.10
CA ALA A 334 -7.38 -2.01 -13.40
C ALA A 334 -7.62 -3.11 -12.34
N ASP A 335 -7.87 -2.72 -11.08
CA ASP A 335 -8.22 -3.62 -9.97
C ASP A 335 -9.58 -3.24 -9.39
N ALA A 336 -10.43 -4.25 -9.14
CA ALA A 336 -11.78 -4.04 -8.64
C ALA A 336 -11.83 -3.35 -7.26
N ASN A 337 -10.85 -3.60 -6.39
CA ASN A 337 -10.82 -2.98 -5.07
C ASN A 337 -10.40 -1.51 -5.18
N GLU A 338 -9.39 -1.21 -6.00
CA GLU A 338 -8.94 0.16 -6.26
C GLU A 338 -10.03 0.98 -6.97
N THR A 339 -10.75 0.35 -7.90
CA THR A 339 -11.91 0.97 -8.57
C THR A 339 -12.99 1.32 -7.56
N VAL A 340 -13.32 0.40 -6.64
CA VAL A 340 -14.35 0.62 -5.61
C VAL A 340 -13.88 1.57 -4.52
N GLN A 341 -12.60 1.58 -4.16
CA GLN A 341 -11.98 2.57 -3.26
C GLN A 341 -12.13 3.97 -3.83
N THR A 342 -11.67 4.15 -5.07
CA THR A 342 -11.73 5.43 -5.79
C THR A 342 -13.18 5.87 -5.93
N LEU A 343 -14.07 4.97 -6.37
CA LEU A 343 -15.49 5.28 -6.49
C LEU A 343 -16.12 5.64 -5.14
N ALA A 344 -15.75 4.97 -4.05
CA ALA A 344 -16.24 5.27 -2.70
C ALA A 344 -15.77 6.64 -2.20
N HIS A 345 -14.54 7.03 -2.51
CA HIS A 345 -13.98 8.35 -2.19
C HIS A 345 -14.66 9.44 -3.01
N GLU A 346 -14.71 9.30 -4.34
CA GLU A 346 -15.33 10.28 -5.24
C GLU A 346 -16.84 10.43 -5.02
N ALA A 347 -17.55 9.33 -4.72
CA ALA A 347 -18.94 9.40 -4.30
C ALA A 347 -19.11 10.18 -2.99
N GLY A 348 -18.10 10.18 -2.11
CA GLY A 348 -18.06 10.98 -0.90
C GLY A 348 -18.10 12.47 -1.18
N HIS A 349 -17.25 12.96 -2.09
CA HIS A 349 -17.26 14.36 -2.56
C HIS A 349 -18.63 14.74 -3.17
N ALA A 350 -19.19 13.86 -4.01
CA ALA A 350 -20.47 14.11 -4.67
C ALA A 350 -21.68 14.13 -3.71
N MET A 351 -21.65 13.29 -2.66
CA MET A 351 -22.74 13.14 -1.70
C MET A 351 -22.70 14.15 -0.56
N TYR A 352 -21.51 14.63 -0.20
CA TYR A 352 -21.29 15.52 0.94
C TYR A 352 -20.42 16.73 0.59
N PRO A 353 -20.82 17.55 -0.39
CA PRO A 353 -19.99 18.65 -0.88
C PRO A 353 -19.75 19.68 0.20
N VAL A 354 -18.49 20.09 0.38
CA VAL A 354 -18.11 21.23 1.22
C VAL A 354 -17.97 22.48 0.35
N THR A 355 -18.61 23.58 0.78
CA THR A 355 -18.43 24.88 0.10
C THR A 355 -17.06 25.46 0.45
N PRO A 356 -16.22 25.81 -0.53
CA PRO A 356 -14.94 26.46 -0.26
C PRO A 356 -15.11 27.80 0.46
N ASP A 357 -14.34 28.03 1.52
CA ASP A 357 -14.35 29.29 2.27
C ASP A 357 -13.21 30.21 1.80
N LEU A 358 -13.55 31.20 0.97
CA LEU A 358 -12.57 32.11 0.36
C LEU A 358 -12.17 33.30 1.27
N SER A 359 -12.68 33.37 2.49
CA SER A 359 -12.48 34.54 3.39
C SER A 359 -11.04 34.74 3.84
N SER A 360 -10.22 33.68 3.86
CA SER A 360 -8.78 33.74 4.07
C SER A 360 -8.11 32.49 3.52
N ARG A 361 -6.80 32.55 3.28
CA ARG A 361 -5.99 31.40 2.85
C ARG A 361 -6.14 30.20 3.79
N GLU A 362 -6.12 30.44 5.09
CA GLU A 362 -6.29 29.38 6.10
C GLU A 362 -7.69 28.76 6.06
N ASN A 363 -8.74 29.58 5.93
CA ASN A 363 -10.11 29.09 5.86
C ASN A 363 -10.36 28.30 4.56
N TYR A 364 -9.75 28.73 3.45
CA TYR A 364 -9.84 28.01 2.19
C TYR A 364 -9.20 26.62 2.31
N ILE A 365 -7.95 26.54 2.78
CA ILE A 365 -7.26 25.27 2.99
C ILE A 365 -8.07 24.37 3.93
N ASN A 366 -8.54 24.90 5.06
CA ASN A 366 -9.35 24.15 6.02
C ASN A 366 -10.65 23.62 5.40
N SER A 367 -11.30 24.38 4.51
CA SER A 367 -12.52 23.95 3.81
C SER A 367 -12.24 22.83 2.80
N GLN A 368 -11.12 22.90 2.05
CA GLN A 368 -10.73 21.84 1.12
C GLN A 368 -10.32 20.55 1.84
N LEU A 369 -9.54 20.66 2.92
CA LEU A 369 -9.19 19.52 3.76
C LEU A 369 -10.42 18.90 4.44
N MET A 370 -11.41 19.71 4.80
CA MET A 370 -12.67 19.19 5.34
C MET A 370 -13.44 18.38 4.29
N ASP A 371 -13.37 18.75 3.02
CA ASP A 371 -13.96 18.00 1.90
C ASP A 371 -13.27 16.63 1.74
N GLU A 372 -11.94 16.61 1.67
CA GLU A 372 -11.14 15.38 1.61
C GLU A 372 -11.37 14.47 2.82
N GLY A 373 -11.43 15.04 4.03
CA GLY A 373 -11.76 14.29 5.23
C GLY A 373 -13.18 13.75 5.20
N GLY A 374 -14.13 14.47 4.60
CA GLY A 374 -15.50 14.04 4.38
C GLY A 374 -15.63 12.88 3.40
N ALA A 375 -14.88 12.91 2.31
CA ALA A 375 -14.77 11.83 1.33
C ALA A 375 -14.11 10.58 1.93
N THR A 376 -13.05 10.77 2.70
CA THR A 376 -12.35 9.69 3.42
C THR A 376 -13.26 8.99 4.44
N LEU A 377 -14.08 9.73 5.20
CA LEU A 377 -15.11 9.13 6.06
C LEU A 377 -16.10 8.26 5.28
N ASN A 378 -16.46 8.67 4.05
CA ASN A 378 -17.33 7.88 3.19
C ASN A 378 -16.67 6.57 2.75
N ASN A 379 -15.41 6.65 2.31
CA ASN A 379 -14.62 5.48 1.95
C ASN A 379 -14.48 4.51 3.13
N ILE A 380 -14.18 4.98 4.35
CA ILE A 380 -14.07 4.13 5.55
C ILE A 380 -15.38 3.39 5.83
N LYS A 381 -16.52 4.08 5.74
CA LYS A 381 -17.83 3.46 5.94
C LYS A 381 -18.07 2.33 4.94
N ILE A 382 -17.81 2.59 3.66
CA ILE A 382 -18.01 1.63 2.57
C ILE A 382 -17.05 0.45 2.71
N GLN A 383 -15.78 0.70 2.98
CA GLN A 383 -14.77 -0.32 3.25
C GLN A 383 -15.21 -1.26 4.38
N ARG A 384 -15.68 -0.71 5.50
CA ARG A 384 -16.19 -1.49 6.64
C ARG A 384 -17.42 -2.32 6.30
N GLU A 385 -18.34 -1.80 5.48
CA GLU A 385 -19.50 -2.55 5.00
C GLU A 385 -19.10 -3.70 4.06
N ILE A 386 -18.18 -3.43 3.12
CA ILE A 386 -17.67 -4.44 2.19
C ILE A 386 -17.02 -5.57 2.98
N LEU A 387 -16.10 -5.24 3.90
CA LEU A 387 -15.47 -6.19 4.81
C LEU A 387 -16.50 -6.97 5.63
N GLY A 388 -17.48 -6.27 6.20
CA GLY A 388 -18.57 -6.88 6.98
C GLY A 388 -19.44 -7.85 6.18
N ASN A 389 -19.54 -7.67 4.86
CA ASN A 389 -20.31 -8.52 3.95
C ASN A 389 -19.43 -9.54 3.19
N GLY A 390 -18.19 -9.76 3.65
CA GLY A 390 -17.26 -10.74 3.09
C GLY A 390 -16.70 -10.35 1.73
N GLY A 391 -16.69 -9.05 1.40
CA GLY A 391 -15.93 -8.49 0.30
C GLY A 391 -14.46 -8.29 0.66
N ASN A 392 -13.68 -7.78 -0.29
CA ASN A 392 -12.25 -7.55 -0.07
C ASN A 392 -12.05 -6.20 0.60
N ASP A 393 -10.93 -6.05 1.31
CA ASP A 393 -10.53 -4.72 1.75
C ASP A 393 -10.23 -3.84 0.52
N ILE A 394 -10.96 -2.74 0.40
CA ILE A 394 -10.75 -1.72 -0.63
C ILE A 394 -9.71 -0.67 -0.19
N GLY A 395 -9.28 -0.68 1.07
CA GLY A 395 -8.39 0.31 1.64
C GLY A 395 -9.07 1.67 1.88
N ILE A 396 -8.28 2.64 2.36
CA ILE A 396 -8.71 4.03 2.55
C ILE A 396 -7.84 4.94 1.67
N ALA A 397 -8.48 5.73 0.80
CA ALA A 397 -7.78 6.69 -0.04
C ALA A 397 -6.98 7.70 0.81
N ALA A 398 -5.81 8.11 0.33
CA ALA A 398 -4.88 8.99 1.05
C ALA A 398 -4.49 8.48 2.47
N GLY A 399 -4.30 7.17 2.62
CA GLY A 399 -3.88 6.51 3.87
C GLY A 399 -2.52 5.82 3.80
N SER A 400 -1.59 6.23 4.67
CA SER A 400 -0.49 5.40 5.16
C SER A 400 -0.95 4.52 6.34
N ASP A 401 -0.24 3.44 6.67
CA ASP A 401 -0.63 2.56 7.80
C ASP A 401 -0.70 3.35 9.12
N ALA A 402 0.10 4.41 9.23
CA ALA A 402 0.10 5.32 10.38
C ALA A 402 -1.10 6.29 10.39
N THR A 403 -1.54 6.77 9.22
CA THR A 403 -2.67 7.72 9.11
C THR A 403 -4.01 6.99 9.07
N GLU A 404 -4.10 5.78 8.49
CA GLU A 404 -5.30 4.95 8.52
C GLU A 404 -5.76 4.58 9.93
N ALA A 405 -4.82 4.33 10.85
CA ALA A 405 -5.15 4.10 12.26
C ALA A 405 -5.82 5.33 12.89
N VAL A 406 -5.32 6.52 12.58
CA VAL A 406 -5.89 7.79 13.05
C VAL A 406 -7.26 8.04 12.42
N TYR A 407 -7.42 7.74 11.12
CA TYR A 407 -8.70 7.88 10.43
C TYR A 407 -9.75 6.95 11.02
N ASN A 408 -9.41 5.67 11.22
CA ASN A 408 -10.30 4.68 11.82
C ASN A 408 -10.68 5.05 13.26
N GLN A 409 -9.72 5.50 14.07
CA GLN A 409 -10.01 5.98 15.43
C GLN A 409 -10.94 7.20 15.41
N THR A 410 -10.76 8.10 14.46
CA THR A 410 -11.62 9.28 14.30
C THR A 410 -13.02 8.89 13.86
N TYR A 411 -13.13 7.95 12.92
CA TYR A 411 -14.40 7.39 12.49
C TYR A 411 -15.12 6.67 13.64
N ASP A 412 -14.40 5.92 14.48
CA ASP A 412 -14.96 5.23 15.66
C ASP A 412 -15.57 6.23 16.66
N LYS A 413 -14.84 7.31 16.97
CA LYS A 413 -15.36 8.40 17.81
C LYS A 413 -16.62 9.03 17.22
N MET A 414 -16.68 9.17 15.89
CA MET A 414 -17.85 9.70 15.20
C MET A 414 -19.07 8.78 15.36
N ILE A 415 -18.93 7.48 15.07
CA ILE A 415 -20.06 6.53 15.17
C ILE A 415 -20.48 6.25 16.62
N ASN A 416 -19.59 6.45 17.58
CA ASN A 416 -19.89 6.39 19.01
C ASN A 416 -20.57 7.67 19.54
N GLY A 417 -20.71 8.71 18.71
CA GLY A 417 -21.31 9.99 19.08
C GLY A 417 -20.42 10.89 19.94
N GLU A 418 -19.12 10.58 20.04
CA GLU A 418 -18.14 11.37 20.78
C GLU A 418 -17.79 12.68 20.05
N ILE A 419 -17.82 12.65 18.71
CA ILE A 419 -17.59 13.82 17.86
C ILE A 419 -18.60 13.88 16.71
N SER A 420 -18.91 15.08 16.22
CA SER A 420 -19.77 15.25 15.05
C SER A 420 -19.08 14.79 13.75
N ARG A 421 -19.85 14.50 12.70
CA ARG A 421 -19.30 14.21 11.35
C ARG A 421 -18.38 15.33 10.86
N ASN A 422 -18.76 16.59 11.09
CA ASN A 422 -17.95 17.74 10.68
C ASN A 422 -16.63 17.79 11.45
N SER A 423 -16.66 17.53 12.75
CA SER A 423 -15.45 17.46 13.58
C SER A 423 -14.53 16.29 13.17
N ALA A 424 -15.13 15.16 12.79
CA ALA A 424 -14.40 14.01 12.29
C ALA A 424 -13.74 14.31 10.92
N ALA A 425 -14.49 14.91 10.00
CA ALA A 425 -13.99 15.30 8.68
C ALA A 425 -12.85 16.32 8.79
N GLN A 426 -12.98 17.33 9.65
CA GLN A 426 -11.90 18.29 9.92
C GLN A 426 -10.66 17.63 10.55
N SER A 427 -10.85 16.66 11.44
CA SER A 427 -9.74 15.96 12.09
C SER A 427 -8.95 15.10 11.10
N ILE A 428 -9.66 14.35 10.25
CA ILE A 428 -9.05 13.56 9.17
C ILE A 428 -8.39 14.50 8.15
N GLY A 429 -9.09 15.56 7.73
CA GLY A 429 -8.55 16.56 6.81
C GLY A 429 -7.25 17.18 7.27
N LYS A 430 -7.10 17.51 8.56
CA LYS A 430 -5.83 18.02 9.11
C LYS A 430 -4.69 17.01 9.01
N VAL A 431 -4.99 15.72 9.19
CA VAL A 431 -4.00 14.64 9.07
C VAL A 431 -3.61 14.48 7.60
N ILE A 432 -4.57 14.48 6.67
CA ILE A 432 -4.34 14.47 5.21
C ILE A 432 -3.46 15.65 4.80
N GLY A 433 -3.86 16.87 5.17
CA GLY A 433 -3.14 18.11 4.86
C GLY A 433 -1.68 18.10 5.27
N LYS A 434 -1.36 17.42 6.38
CA LYS A 434 -0.02 17.42 6.96
C LYS A 434 0.85 16.27 6.48
N TYR A 435 0.28 15.08 6.28
CA TYR A 435 1.05 13.86 6.10
C TYR A 435 0.85 13.19 4.73
N GLU A 436 -0.15 13.60 3.96
CA GLU A 436 -0.44 13.04 2.65
C GLU A 436 -0.05 14.04 1.54
N THR A 437 0.36 13.50 0.40
CA THR A 437 0.79 14.29 -0.78
C THR A 437 -0.35 14.35 -1.78
N ALA A 438 -0.65 15.54 -2.31
CA ALA A 438 -1.69 15.71 -3.31
C ALA A 438 -1.30 14.98 -4.61
N SER A 439 -2.24 14.20 -5.15
CA SER A 439 -2.02 13.34 -6.31
C SER A 439 -1.45 14.13 -7.51
N GLY A 440 -0.47 13.55 -8.20
CA GLY A 440 0.20 14.19 -9.34
C GLY A 440 1.17 15.33 -8.96
N THR A 441 1.36 15.62 -7.67
CA THR A 441 2.24 16.70 -7.20
C THR A 441 3.31 16.21 -6.21
N ASN A 442 4.23 17.11 -5.88
CA ASN A 442 5.24 16.90 -4.83
C ASN A 442 4.92 17.68 -3.54
N GLN A 443 3.70 18.21 -3.42
CA GLN A 443 3.26 19.06 -2.31
C GLN A 443 2.32 18.28 -1.40
N ASN A 444 2.42 18.51 -0.09
CA ASN A 444 1.37 18.04 0.82
C ASN A 444 0.06 18.77 0.49
N TYR A 445 -1.08 18.23 0.93
CA TYR A 445 -2.38 18.83 0.61
C TYR A 445 -2.54 20.26 1.15
N ASN A 446 -1.86 20.66 2.24
CA ASN A 446 -1.86 22.05 2.71
C ASN A 446 -1.20 23.01 1.70
N ASP A 447 -0.02 22.64 1.20
CA ASP A 447 0.76 23.43 0.24
C ASP A 447 0.11 23.45 -1.14
N TYR A 448 -0.47 22.31 -1.54
CA TYR A 448 -1.24 22.17 -2.77
C TYR A 448 -2.42 23.14 -2.79
N TYR A 449 -3.36 23.03 -1.84
CA TYR A 449 -4.52 23.95 -1.79
C TYR A 449 -4.10 25.40 -1.52
N GLY A 450 -3.06 25.62 -0.73
CA GLY A 450 -2.50 26.95 -0.53
C GLY A 450 -2.10 27.60 -1.86
N SER A 451 -1.45 26.86 -2.75
CA SER A 451 -1.04 27.37 -4.07
C SER A 451 -2.20 27.69 -5.02
N TYR A 452 -3.35 27.04 -4.86
CA TYR A 452 -4.57 27.34 -5.62
C TYR A 452 -5.26 28.62 -5.13
N TYR A 453 -5.23 28.90 -3.82
CA TYR A 453 -5.74 30.17 -3.29
C TYR A 453 -4.89 31.37 -3.71
N ASP A 454 -3.58 31.14 -3.87
CA ASP A 454 -2.61 32.17 -4.21
C ASP A 454 -2.65 32.57 -5.71
N GLN A 455 -3.43 31.83 -6.55
CA GLN A 455 -3.73 32.12 -7.96
C GLN A 455 -5.03 32.90 -8.10
#